data_AF-A0A9D4WXJ4-F1
#
_entry.id   AF-A0A9D4WXJ4-F1
#
_cell.length_a   1.000
_cell.length_b   1.000
_cell.length_c   1.000
_cell.angle_alpha   90.00
_cell.angle_beta   90.00
_cell.angle_gamma   90.00
#
_symmetry.space_group_name_H-M   'P 1'
#
loop_
_entity.id
_entity.type
_entity.pdbx_description
1 polymer ?
#
loop_
_entity_poly.entity_id
_entity_poly.type
_entity_poly.pdbx_seq_one_letter_code
_entity_poly.pdbx_strand_id
1 'polypeptide(L)'
;MADETPTEMSANSPRRNAQFARGGWNTEMKTGILQLLYANPFTGVDHEDPYTHLIKFYEIAGSTGIEEAGEEALFKRMFPHSLMGKAKEWFSV
;
A
#
# COMPACT_ATOMS: atom_id res chain seq x y z
N MET A 1 -34.57 9.28 -31.28
CA MET A 1 -33.31 9.49 -30.54
C MET A 1 -33.54 9.02 -29.10
N ALA A 2 -32.88 7.95 -28.70
CA ALA A 2 -32.72 7.57 -27.29
C ALA A 2 -31.29 7.02 -27.19
N ASP A 3 -30.36 7.93 -26.91
CA ASP A 3 -28.99 7.61 -26.55
C ASP A 3 -28.87 7.96 -25.07
N GLU A 4 -28.95 6.96 -24.21
CA GLU A 4 -28.60 7.08 -22.80
C GLU A 4 -27.63 5.93 -22.53
N THR A 5 -26.37 6.18 -22.86
CA THR A 5 -25.23 5.31 -22.52
C THR A 5 -25.02 5.35 -20.99
N PRO A 6 -24.81 4.21 -20.30
CA PRO A 6 -24.69 4.20 -18.85
C PRO A 6 -23.43 4.96 -18.40
N THR A 7 -23.64 5.87 -17.46
CA THR A 7 -22.62 6.69 -16.81
C THR A 7 -21.38 5.88 -16.45
N GLU A 8 -20.30 6.13 -17.19
CA GLU A 8 -18.97 5.65 -16.90
C GLU A 8 -18.57 6.11 -15.49
N MET A 9 -18.53 5.16 -14.55
CA MET A 9 -18.05 5.40 -13.20
C MET A 9 -16.56 5.72 -13.29
N SER A 10 -16.24 7.01 -13.42
CA SER A 10 -14.86 7.50 -13.40
C SER A 10 -14.19 7.03 -12.11
N ALA A 11 -13.34 6.02 -12.27
CA ALA A 11 -12.64 5.31 -11.20
C ALA A 11 -11.64 6.19 -10.42
N ASN A 12 -11.58 7.49 -10.72
CA ASN A 12 -10.65 8.44 -10.12
C ASN A 12 -11.37 9.66 -9.52
N SER A 13 -12.41 9.43 -8.73
CA SER A 13 -13.11 10.50 -8.02
C SER A 13 -12.30 10.98 -6.80
N PRO A 14 -11.99 12.29 -6.66
CA PRO A 14 -11.25 12.85 -5.52
C PRO A 14 -11.87 12.50 -4.15
N ARG A 15 -13.17 12.23 -4.14
CA ARG A 15 -13.94 11.84 -2.96
C ARG A 15 -13.53 10.48 -2.38
N ARG A 16 -13.13 9.51 -3.21
CA ARG A 16 -12.62 8.20 -2.75
C ARG A 16 -11.22 8.34 -2.14
N ASN A 17 -10.34 9.10 -2.79
CA ASN A 17 -9.03 9.45 -2.23
C ASN A 17 -9.17 10.17 -0.87
N ALA A 18 -10.17 11.05 -0.76
CA ALA A 18 -10.49 11.72 0.50
C ALA A 18 -11.08 10.78 1.58
N GLN A 19 -11.68 9.64 1.24
CA GLN A 19 -12.14 8.65 2.23
C GLN A 19 -10.96 7.90 2.85
N PHE A 20 -9.93 7.56 2.06
CA PHE A 20 -8.66 7.05 2.59
C PHE A 20 -7.94 8.09 3.46
N ALA A 21 -8.05 9.37 3.11
CA ALA A 21 -7.46 10.47 3.88
C ALA A 21 -8.23 10.83 5.17
N ARG A 22 -9.54 10.58 5.25
CA ARG A 22 -10.41 11.15 6.31
C ARG A 22 -10.85 10.23 7.46
N GLY A 23 -10.27 9.04 7.65
CA GLY A 23 -10.37 8.40 8.98
C GLY A 23 -10.53 6.90 9.07
N GLY A 24 -10.25 6.10 8.04
CA GLY A 24 -10.21 4.63 8.19
C GLY A 24 -8.88 4.07 8.69
N TRP A 25 -7.78 4.81 8.48
CA TRP A 25 -6.40 4.32 8.63
C TRP A 25 -5.57 5.05 9.70
N ASN A 26 -6.12 6.14 10.24
CA ASN A 26 -5.40 7.03 11.15
C ASN A 26 -5.63 6.72 12.64
N THR A 27 -6.48 5.76 12.97
CA THR A 27 -6.76 5.44 14.38
C THR A 27 -5.73 4.49 14.97
N GLU A 28 -5.15 3.61 14.16
CA GLU A 28 -3.95 2.81 14.46
C GLU A 28 -3.67 2.00 13.19
N MET A 29 -2.57 2.27 12.47
CA MET A 29 -1.98 1.15 11.72
C MET A 29 -1.75 0.08 12.77
N LYS A 30 -2.45 -1.06 12.67
CA LYS A 30 -2.35 -2.15 13.67
C LYS A 30 -0.88 -2.33 13.96
N THR A 31 -0.44 -2.03 15.19
CA THR A 31 0.98 -2.00 15.52
C THR A 31 1.67 -3.31 15.13
N GLY A 32 0.94 -4.43 15.19
CA GLY A 32 1.39 -5.73 14.68
C GLY A 32 1.80 -5.73 13.21
N ILE A 33 1.06 -5.08 12.30
CA ILE A 33 1.42 -5.01 10.87
C ILE A 33 2.74 -4.26 10.67
N LEU A 34 2.93 -3.14 11.37
CA LEU A 34 4.20 -2.41 11.34
C LEU A 34 5.34 -3.24 11.92
N GLN A 35 5.10 -3.96 13.02
CA GLN A 35 6.09 -4.88 13.59
C GLN A 35 6.49 -5.98 12.61
N LEU A 36 5.54 -6.56 11.85
CA LEU A 36 5.84 -7.56 10.82
C LEU A 36 6.69 -6.99 9.68
N LEU A 37 6.40 -5.75 9.23
CA LEU A 37 7.21 -5.07 8.23
C LEU A 37 8.63 -4.79 8.76
N TYR A 38 8.76 -4.33 10.00
CA TYR A 38 10.07 -4.10 10.61
C TYR A 38 10.86 -5.38 10.90
N ALA A 39 10.18 -6.52 11.08
CA ALA A 39 10.81 -7.82 11.22
C ALA A 39 11.32 -8.38 9.88
N ASN A 40 10.83 -7.87 8.75
CA ASN A 40 11.23 -8.29 7.39
C ASN A 40 11.62 -7.08 6.53
N PRO A 41 12.68 -6.34 6.90
CA PRO A 41 13.11 -5.19 6.13
C PRO A 41 13.80 -5.61 4.84
N PHE A 42 13.73 -4.75 3.83
CA PHE A 42 14.56 -4.83 2.62
C PHE A 42 15.55 -3.68 2.61
N THR A 43 16.83 -4.00 2.67
CA THR A 43 17.92 -3.03 2.77
C THR A 43 18.49 -2.62 1.42
N GLY A 44 18.27 -3.43 0.37
CA GLY A 44 18.75 -3.19 -0.99
C GLY A 44 20.21 -3.58 -1.18
N VAL A 45 20.64 -4.66 -0.54
CA VAL A 45 21.99 -5.24 -0.68
C VAL A 45 21.97 -6.46 -1.62
N ASP A 46 23.12 -6.76 -2.24
CA ASP A 46 23.22 -7.71 -3.37
C ASP A 46 22.76 -9.15 -3.06
N HIS A 47 22.67 -9.54 -1.78
CA HIS A 47 22.24 -10.88 -1.37
C HIS A 47 20.75 -10.97 -1.01
N GLU A 48 20.03 -9.84 -0.98
CA GLU A 48 18.59 -9.83 -0.80
C GLU A 48 17.89 -9.96 -2.16
N ASP A 49 16.87 -10.83 -2.22
CA ASP A 49 16.04 -10.97 -3.41
C ASP A 49 14.84 -10.02 -3.34
N PRO A 50 14.71 -9.05 -4.28
CA PRO A 50 13.57 -8.14 -4.32
C PRO A 50 12.24 -8.85 -4.57
N TYR A 51 12.22 -9.98 -5.28
CA TYR A 51 10.98 -10.72 -5.52
C TYR A 51 10.45 -11.38 -4.25
N THR A 52 11.34 -12.02 -3.49
CA THR A 52 11.01 -12.57 -2.17
C THR A 52 10.50 -11.48 -1.21
N HIS A 53 11.08 -10.28 -1.25
CA HIS A 53 10.58 -9.14 -0.47
C HIS A 53 9.15 -8.74 -0.85
N LEU A 54 8.88 -8.59 -2.16
CA LEU A 54 7.55 -8.20 -2.64
C LEU A 54 6.47 -9.22 -2.25
N ILE A 55 6.75 -10.51 -2.36
CA ILE A 55 5.81 -11.57 -1.95
C ILE A 55 5.43 -11.40 -0.47
N LYS A 56 6.43 -11.31 0.41
CA LYS A 56 6.19 -11.13 1.86
C LYS A 56 5.45 -9.83 2.16
N PHE A 57 5.79 -8.75 1.45
CA PHE A 57 5.12 -7.47 1.60
C PHE A 57 3.62 -7.57 1.28
N TYR A 58 3.25 -8.20 0.15
CA TYR A 58 1.85 -8.38 -0.22
C TYR A 58 1.10 -9.31 0.74
N GLU A 59 1.74 -10.36 1.26
CA GLU A 59 1.14 -11.22 2.29
C GLU A 59 0.81 -10.43 3.57
N ILE A 60 1.76 -9.61 4.06
CA ILE A 60 1.57 -8.78 5.24
C ILE A 60 0.51 -7.70 4.98
N ALA A 61 0.59 -7.00 3.85
CA ALA A 61 -0.32 -5.91 3.54
C ALA A 61 -1.75 -6.39 3.22
N GLY A 62 -1.91 -7.53 2.55
CA GLY A 62 -3.20 -8.15 2.28
C GLY A 62 -3.91 -8.66 3.55
N SER A 63 -3.16 -8.96 4.63
CA SER A 63 -3.75 -9.36 5.93
C SER A 63 -4.54 -8.25 6.64
N THR A 64 -4.50 -7.02 6.12
CA THR A 64 -5.18 -5.86 6.70
C THR A 64 -6.70 -5.89 6.52
N GLY A 65 -7.21 -6.64 5.54
CA GLY A 65 -8.65 -6.82 5.29
C GLY A 65 -9.34 -5.62 4.64
N ILE A 66 -8.62 -4.81 3.85
CA ILE A 66 -9.24 -3.75 3.02
C ILE A 66 -9.95 -4.37 1.82
N GLU A 67 -11.00 -3.72 1.35
CA GLU A 67 -11.46 -3.87 -0.02
C GLU A 67 -10.38 -3.48 -1.05
N GLU A 68 -10.37 -4.21 -2.16
CA GLU A 68 -9.46 -4.05 -3.31
C GLU A 68 -9.32 -2.59 -3.77
N ALA A 69 -10.41 -1.82 -3.74
CA ALA A 69 -10.43 -0.40 -4.13
C ALA A 69 -9.54 0.51 -3.26
N GLY A 70 -9.12 0.05 -2.07
CA GLY A 70 -8.24 0.76 -1.14
C GLY A 70 -6.88 0.12 -0.91
N GLU A 71 -6.66 -1.08 -1.43
CA GLU A 71 -5.40 -1.81 -1.28
C GLU A 71 -4.23 -1.04 -1.90
N GLU A 72 -4.41 -0.46 -3.09
CA GLU A 72 -3.33 0.29 -3.74
C GLU A 72 -2.86 1.48 -2.88
N ALA A 73 -3.79 2.25 -2.31
CA ALA A 73 -3.49 3.38 -1.45
C ALA A 73 -2.80 2.94 -0.14
N LEU A 74 -3.22 1.80 0.41
CA LEU A 74 -2.57 1.20 1.57
C LEU A 74 -1.15 0.76 1.24
N PHE A 75 -0.97 0.00 0.16
CA PHE A 75 0.32 -0.55 -0.23
C PHE A 75 1.33 0.58 -0.43
N LYS A 76 0.93 1.66 -1.11
CA LYS A 76 1.76 2.87 -1.25
C LYS A 76 2.16 3.48 0.09
N ARG A 77 1.29 3.45 1.10
CA ARG A 77 1.58 3.98 2.44
C ARG A 77 2.42 3.02 3.29
N MET A 78 2.26 1.72 3.13
CA MET A 78 2.97 0.68 3.87
C MET A 78 4.37 0.39 3.32
N PHE A 79 4.54 0.46 2.00
CA PHE A 79 5.78 0.11 1.33
C PHE A 79 7.02 0.83 1.88
N PRO A 80 7.00 2.14 2.19
CA PRO A 80 8.16 2.82 2.77
C PRO A 80 8.58 2.28 4.15
N HIS A 81 7.67 1.61 4.86
CA HIS A 81 7.96 0.98 6.16
C HIS A 81 8.64 -0.39 6.03
N SER A 82 8.56 -1.02 4.86
CA SER A 82 9.25 -2.29 4.57
C SER A 82 10.68 -2.08 4.08
N LEU A 83 11.06 -0.84 3.75
CA LEU A 83 12.39 -0.49 3.25
C LEU A 83 13.31 0.02 4.37
N MET A 84 14.59 -0.32 4.26
CA MET A 84 15.68 0.20 5.09
C MET A 84 16.92 0.47 4.23
N GLY A 85 17.96 1.06 4.83
CA GLY A 85 19.27 1.26 4.20
C GLY A 85 19.19 1.92 2.82
N LYS A 86 19.94 1.37 1.87
CA LYS A 86 20.04 1.89 0.49
C LYS A 86 18.69 1.87 -0.24
N ALA A 87 17.86 0.86 0.00
CA ALA A 87 16.53 0.78 -0.62
C ALA A 87 15.63 1.94 -0.17
N LYS A 88 15.69 2.31 1.11
CA LYS A 88 14.92 3.44 1.63
C LYS A 88 15.45 4.79 1.15
N GLU A 89 16.77 4.92 1.05
CA GLU A 89 17.41 6.10 0.45
C GLU A 89 16.96 6.26 -1.01
N TRP A 90 17.02 5.20 -1.81
CA TRP A 90 16.57 5.19 -3.20
C TRP A 90 15.10 5.59 -3.36
N PHE A 91 14.22 5.07 -2.51
CA PHE A 91 12.78 5.42 -2.56
C PHE A 91 12.49 6.89 -2.22
N SER A 92 13.43 7.57 -1.56
CA SER A 92 13.29 8.97 -1.16
C SER A 92 13.84 9.96 -2.21
N VAL A 93 14.38 9.45 -3.33
CA VAL A 93 14.94 10.23 -4.45
C VAL A 93 13.85 10.69 -5.43
#